data_AF-A0A0Q7QNW7-F1
#
_entry.id   AF-A0A0Q7QNW7-F1
#
_cell.length_a   1.000
_cell.length_b   1.000
_cell.length_c   1.000
_cell.angle_alpha   90.00
_cell.angle_beta   90.00
_cell.angle_gamma   90.00
#
_symmetry.space_group_name_H-M   'P 1'
#
loop_
_entity.id
_entity.type
_entity.pdbx_description
1 polymer ?
#
loop_
_entity_poly.entity_id
_entity_poly.type
_entity_poly.pdbx_seq_one_letter_code
_entity_poly.pdbx_strand_id
1 'polypeptide(L)'
;MKIAVLAAAAALLASPAWAQEPAAPATAPVVVSPDALVLPGATLAPDCGNLYGLAGRAFCVSAPLAGIGTLADAYIADLATKGWIAAGGDDNRVVFVRRRDTGGCDGLQMQAFYDTARPAGPESTGYLGFGPIPGDVCAGPAAAPAPTPAPAQ
;
A
#
# COMPACT_ATOMS: atom_id res chain seq x y z
N MET A 1 29.70 70.31 -3.49
CA MET A 1 28.38 69.91 -2.95
C MET A 1 27.82 68.77 -3.79
N LYS A 2 27.41 67.66 -3.14
CA LYS A 2 26.45 66.59 -3.51
C LYS A 2 26.58 65.92 -4.91
N ILE A 3 27.24 64.75 -5.01
CA ILE A 3 26.74 63.35 -4.87
C ILE A 3 25.87 62.88 -6.06
N ALA A 4 26.35 61.86 -6.81
CA ALA A 4 25.65 60.58 -7.01
C ALA A 4 26.55 59.59 -7.78
N VAL A 5 26.99 58.54 -7.08
CA VAL A 5 27.66 57.35 -7.61
C VAL A 5 26.58 56.33 -7.96
N LEU A 6 26.60 55.79 -9.19
CA LEU A 6 25.84 54.60 -9.58
C LEU A 6 26.83 53.46 -9.76
N ALA A 7 27.02 52.67 -8.70
CA ALA A 7 27.77 51.42 -8.74
C ALA A 7 26.81 50.29 -9.11
N ALA A 8 27.11 49.62 -10.21
CA ALA A 8 26.38 48.48 -10.73
C ALA A 8 26.46 47.28 -9.77
N ALA A 9 25.30 46.63 -9.59
CA ALA A 9 25.09 45.46 -8.77
C ALA A 9 25.78 44.22 -9.33
N ALA A 10 26.46 43.47 -8.46
CA ALA A 10 26.80 42.06 -8.67
C ALA A 10 26.93 41.36 -7.32
N ALA A 11 25.80 41.16 -6.64
CA ALA A 11 25.72 40.26 -5.50
C ALA A 11 25.56 38.83 -6.03
N LEU A 12 26.64 38.06 -5.94
CA LEU A 12 26.68 36.62 -6.17
C LEU A 12 25.77 35.93 -5.14
N LEU A 13 24.56 35.55 -5.55
CA LEU A 13 23.71 34.63 -4.79
C LEU A 13 24.26 33.21 -4.98
N ALA A 14 25.04 32.75 -4.01
CA ALA A 14 25.36 31.34 -3.87
C ALA A 14 24.11 30.63 -3.31
N SER A 15 23.28 30.08 -4.20
CA SER A 15 22.20 29.19 -3.82
C SER A 15 22.79 27.84 -3.37
N PRO A 16 22.36 27.26 -2.24
CA PRO A 16 22.67 25.88 -1.96
C PRO A 16 21.92 25.03 -2.99
N ALA A 17 22.67 24.27 -3.78
CA ALA A 17 22.11 23.24 -4.64
C ALA A 17 21.44 22.19 -3.75
N TRP A 18 20.12 22.25 -3.61
CA TRP A 18 19.37 21.08 -3.22
C TRP A 18 19.59 20.04 -4.30
N ALA A 19 20.38 19.02 -3.99
CA ALA A 19 20.37 17.77 -4.72
C ALA A 19 18.92 17.28 -4.70
N GLN A 20 18.21 17.45 -5.81
CA GLN A 20 17.03 16.66 -6.11
C GLN A 20 17.53 15.22 -6.25
N GLU A 21 17.54 14.52 -5.12
CA GLU A 21 17.59 13.07 -5.11
C GLU A 21 16.43 12.63 -6.00
N PRO A 22 16.69 11.93 -7.13
CA PRO A 22 15.62 11.36 -7.91
C PRO A 22 14.85 10.47 -6.95
N ALA A 23 13.55 10.75 -6.76
CA ALA A 23 12.66 9.82 -6.10
C ALA A 23 12.89 8.47 -6.78
N ALA A 24 13.51 7.53 -6.05
CA ALA A 24 13.72 6.19 -6.54
C ALA A 24 12.36 5.70 -7.05
N PRO A 25 12.28 5.12 -8.26
CA PRO A 25 11.01 4.62 -8.76
C PRO A 25 10.46 3.70 -7.69
N ALA A 26 9.26 4.00 -7.21
CA ALA A 26 8.50 3.07 -6.39
C ALA A 26 8.50 1.76 -7.19
N THR A 27 9.23 0.75 -6.68
CA THR A 27 9.26 -0.58 -7.25
C THR A 27 7.82 -0.99 -7.41
N ALA A 28 7.37 -1.11 -8.66
CA ALA A 28 6.05 -1.61 -8.99
C ALA A 28 5.82 -2.89 -8.18
N PRO A 29 4.60 -3.09 -7.64
CA PRO A 29 4.31 -4.25 -6.82
C PRO A 29 4.70 -5.50 -7.61
N VAL A 30 5.26 -6.50 -6.92
CA VAL A 30 5.59 -7.80 -7.50
C VAL A 30 4.32 -8.34 -8.17
N VAL A 31 4.23 -8.13 -9.49
CA VAL A 31 3.14 -8.61 -10.33
C VAL A 31 3.40 -10.10 -10.51
N VAL A 32 3.01 -10.87 -9.50
CA VAL A 32 2.59 -12.25 -9.75
C VAL A 32 1.38 -12.10 -10.67
N SER A 33 1.44 -12.67 -11.88
CA SER A 33 0.32 -12.62 -12.82
C SER A 33 -0.99 -12.97 -12.09
N PRO A 34 -2.08 -12.22 -12.29
CA PRO A 34 -3.32 -12.39 -11.52
C PRO A 34 -3.83 -13.85 -11.51
N ASP A 35 -3.63 -14.59 -12.60
CA ASP A 35 -3.96 -16.02 -12.69
C ASP A 35 -3.15 -16.91 -11.73
N ALA A 36 -1.89 -16.56 -11.44
CA ALA A 36 -1.03 -17.29 -10.49
C ALA A 36 -1.39 -16.99 -9.02
N LEU A 37 -2.34 -16.09 -8.79
CA LEU A 37 -2.91 -15.79 -7.47
C LEU A 37 -4.32 -16.38 -7.30
N VAL A 38 -4.88 -17.12 -8.26
CA VAL A 38 -6.19 -17.78 -8.09
C VAL A 38 -5.98 -19.19 -7.52
N LEU A 39 -6.35 -19.39 -6.25
CA LEU A 39 -6.25 -20.69 -5.57
C LEU A 39 -7.48 -21.58 -5.84
N PRO A 40 -7.38 -22.91 -5.64
CA PRO A 40 -8.54 -23.80 -5.73
C PRO A 40 -9.70 -23.32 -4.85
N GLY A 41 -10.91 -23.30 -5.41
CA GLY A 41 -12.11 -22.79 -4.75
C GLY A 41 -12.33 -21.29 -4.86
N ALA A 42 -11.38 -20.54 -5.44
CA ALA A 42 -11.52 -19.13 -5.76
C ALA A 42 -11.95 -18.93 -7.22
N THR A 43 -12.78 -17.92 -7.48
CA THR A 43 -13.05 -17.40 -8.83
C THR A 43 -12.49 -15.99 -8.94
N LEU A 44 -11.81 -15.66 -10.04
CA LEU A 44 -11.32 -14.30 -10.26
C LEU A 44 -12.51 -13.32 -10.33
N ALA A 45 -12.43 -12.22 -9.57
CA ALA A 45 -13.48 -11.20 -9.48
C ALA A 45 -12.89 -9.82 -9.82
N PRO A 46 -12.66 -9.49 -11.10
CA PRO A 46 -11.89 -8.30 -11.50
C PRO A 46 -12.56 -6.97 -11.12
N ASP A 47 -13.87 -6.97 -10.87
CA ASP A 47 -14.64 -5.81 -10.43
C ASP A 47 -14.82 -5.76 -8.91
N CYS A 48 -14.33 -6.76 -8.16
CA CYS A 48 -14.54 -6.90 -6.72
C CYS A 48 -16.03 -6.81 -6.32
N GLY A 49 -16.94 -7.27 -7.19
CA GLY A 49 -18.39 -7.15 -6.98
C GLY A 49 -18.94 -5.72 -7.09
N ASN A 50 -18.16 -4.79 -7.65
CA ASN A 50 -18.43 -3.35 -7.67
C ASN A 50 -18.58 -2.74 -6.27
N LEU A 51 -17.98 -3.37 -5.25
CA LEU A 51 -18.01 -2.93 -3.86
C LEU A 51 -16.80 -2.05 -3.54
N TYR A 52 -17.01 -1.05 -2.69
CA TYR A 52 -15.98 -0.17 -2.11
C TYR A 52 -15.05 0.54 -3.10
N GLY A 53 -15.41 0.60 -4.38
CA GLY A 53 -14.59 1.22 -5.42
C GLY A 53 -13.27 0.47 -5.71
N LEU A 54 -13.21 -0.84 -5.46
CA LEU A 54 -11.98 -1.64 -5.57
C LEU A 54 -11.67 -2.13 -6.99
N ALA A 55 -12.61 -2.00 -7.93
CA ALA A 55 -12.41 -2.37 -9.34
C ALA A 55 -11.15 -1.71 -9.92
N GLY A 56 -10.21 -2.52 -10.41
CA GLY A 56 -8.93 -2.06 -10.95
C GLY A 56 -7.93 -1.50 -9.93
N ARG A 57 -8.25 -1.54 -8.62
CA ARG A 57 -7.38 -1.06 -7.52
C ARG A 57 -6.89 -2.18 -6.62
N ALA A 58 -7.64 -3.27 -6.55
CA ALA A 58 -7.28 -4.48 -5.84
C ALA A 58 -7.35 -5.69 -6.79
N PHE A 59 -6.56 -6.71 -6.47
CA PHE A 59 -6.81 -8.04 -6.99
C PHE A 59 -7.90 -8.67 -6.12
N CYS A 60 -8.98 -9.16 -6.71
CA CYS A 60 -10.07 -9.75 -5.95
C CYS A 60 -10.41 -11.13 -6.48
N VAL A 61 -10.74 -12.02 -5.56
CA VAL A 61 -11.34 -13.32 -5.85
C VAL A 61 -12.63 -13.46 -5.06
N SER A 62 -13.50 -14.35 -5.53
CA SER A 62 -14.78 -14.65 -4.89
C SER A 62 -14.95 -16.14 -4.63
N ALA A 63 -15.80 -16.44 -3.64
CA ALA A 63 -16.26 -17.77 -3.28
C ALA A 63 -17.63 -17.67 -2.58
N PRO A 64 -18.37 -18.77 -2.37
CA PRO A 64 -19.52 -18.77 -1.47
C PRO A 64 -19.13 -18.29 -0.07
N LEU A 65 -19.98 -17.48 0.56
CA LEU A 65 -19.70 -16.84 1.84
C LEU A 65 -19.41 -17.86 2.94
N ALA A 66 -20.05 -19.03 2.91
CA ALA A 66 -19.75 -20.13 3.83
C ALA A 66 -18.32 -20.67 3.72
N GLY A 67 -17.67 -20.54 2.55
CA GLY A 67 -16.32 -21.03 2.29
C GLY A 67 -15.24 -19.95 2.36
N ILE A 68 -15.60 -18.67 2.55
CA ILE A 68 -14.66 -17.56 2.42
C ILE A 68 -13.54 -17.59 3.47
N GLY A 69 -13.84 -18.06 4.69
CA GLY A 69 -12.85 -18.20 5.76
C GLY A 69 -11.80 -19.26 5.42
N THR A 70 -12.23 -20.44 4.96
CA THR A 70 -11.33 -21.51 4.51
C THR A 70 -10.47 -21.05 3.33
N LEU A 71 -11.04 -20.27 2.40
CA LEU A 71 -10.27 -19.69 1.31
C LEU A 71 -9.21 -18.70 1.82
N ALA A 72 -9.56 -17.86 2.80
CA ALA A 72 -8.61 -16.92 3.41
C ALA A 72 -7.44 -17.66 4.08
N ASP A 73 -7.72 -18.75 4.81
CA ASP A 73 -6.69 -19.61 5.41
C ASP A 73 -5.76 -20.22 4.35
N ALA A 74 -6.30 -20.65 3.20
CA ALA A 74 -5.50 -21.16 2.10
C ALA A 74 -4.57 -20.09 1.51
N TYR A 75 -5.04 -18.85 1.37
CA TYR A 75 -4.19 -17.73 0.95
C TYR A 75 -3.11 -17.39 1.96
N ILE A 76 -3.42 -17.41 3.26
CA ILE A 76 -2.42 -17.20 4.31
C ILE A 76 -1.31 -18.25 4.19
N ALA A 77 -1.68 -19.53 4.04
CA ALA A 77 -0.73 -20.62 3.90
C ALA A 77 0.13 -20.48 2.62
N ASP A 78 -0.50 -20.20 1.47
CA ASP A 78 0.20 -19.99 0.20
C ASP A 78 1.17 -18.81 0.27
N LEU A 79 0.73 -17.66 0.80
CA LEU A 79 1.56 -16.47 0.97
C LEU A 79 2.74 -16.73 1.91
N ALA A 80 2.56 -17.55 2.96
CA ALA A 80 3.65 -17.95 3.84
C ALA A 80 4.74 -18.74 3.09
N THR A 81 4.38 -19.63 2.16
CA THR A 81 5.36 -20.32 1.31
C THR A 81 6.14 -19.37 0.40
N LYS A 82 5.57 -18.20 0.11
CA LYS A 82 6.14 -17.12 -0.71
C LYS A 82 6.90 -16.08 0.13
N GLY A 83 7.14 -16.35 1.41
CA GLY A 83 7.92 -15.52 2.32
C GLY A 83 7.16 -14.35 2.94
N TRP A 84 5.85 -14.28 2.78
CA TRP A 84 5.01 -13.30 3.48
C TRP A 84 4.70 -13.74 4.91
N ILE A 85 4.68 -12.79 5.83
CA ILE A 85 4.44 -13.03 7.25
C ILE A 85 3.19 -12.26 7.66
N ALA A 86 2.19 -12.94 8.22
CA ALA A 86 1.05 -12.24 8.84
C ALA A 86 1.54 -11.45 10.06
N ALA A 87 1.46 -10.12 9.97
CA ALA A 87 2.01 -9.19 10.96
C ALA A 87 0.93 -8.50 11.80
N GLY A 88 -0.34 -8.66 11.45
CA GLY A 88 -1.46 -8.09 12.17
C GLY A 88 -2.76 -8.17 11.37
N GLY A 89 -3.81 -7.53 11.87
CA GLY A 89 -5.13 -7.63 11.27
C GLY A 89 -6.26 -7.40 12.26
N ASP A 90 -7.48 -7.61 11.77
CA ASP A 90 -8.69 -7.78 12.57
C ASP A 90 -9.51 -8.95 12.02
N ASP A 91 -10.72 -9.16 12.53
CA ASP A 91 -11.53 -10.35 12.22
C ASP A 91 -11.73 -10.60 10.71
N ASN A 92 -11.74 -9.54 9.89
CA ASN A 92 -11.95 -9.65 8.44
C ASN A 92 -10.72 -9.25 7.63
N ARG A 93 -9.61 -8.88 8.27
CA ARG A 93 -8.43 -8.34 7.60
C ARG A 93 -7.16 -8.99 8.08
N VAL A 94 -6.28 -9.34 7.16
CA VAL A 94 -4.89 -9.73 7.46
C VAL A 94 -3.93 -8.77 6.76
N VAL A 95 -2.95 -8.30 7.51
CA VAL A 95 -1.82 -7.52 6.99
C VAL A 95 -0.59 -8.43 6.96
N PHE A 96 0.02 -8.54 5.80
CA PHE A 96 1.24 -9.28 5.56
C PHE A 96 2.42 -8.35 5.34
N VAL A 97 3.58 -8.80 5.79
CA VAL A 97 4.86 -8.13 5.61
C VAL A 97 5.84 -9.12 4.99
N ARG A 98 6.64 -8.67 4.02
CA ARG A 98 7.75 -9.44 3.48
C ARG A 98 9.01 -8.57 3.42
N ARG A 99 10.11 -9.09 3.98
CA ARG A 99 11.40 -8.38 3.93
C ARG A 99 11.95 -8.37 2.50
N ARG A 100 12.50 -7.23 2.08
CA ARG A 100 13.20 -7.08 0.81
C ARG A 100 14.68 -7.39 0.99
N ASP A 101 15.31 -7.96 -0.04
CA ASP A 101 16.75 -8.25 -0.03
C ASP A 101 17.60 -6.98 0.08
N THR A 102 17.09 -5.85 -0.44
CA THR A 102 17.74 -4.53 -0.40
C THR A 102 17.48 -3.77 0.90
N GLY A 103 16.82 -4.39 1.89
CA GLY A 103 16.37 -3.72 3.11
C GLY A 103 14.96 -3.13 3.01
N GLY A 104 14.33 -2.93 4.17
CA GLY A 104 12.92 -2.56 4.30
C GLY A 104 11.96 -3.71 3.99
N CYS A 105 10.67 -3.40 3.94
CA CYS A 105 9.62 -4.41 3.75
C CYS A 105 8.52 -3.97 2.79
N ASP A 106 8.03 -4.94 2.02
CA ASP A 106 6.77 -4.86 1.30
C ASP A 106 5.61 -5.11 2.26
N GLY A 107 4.50 -4.40 2.06
CA GLY A 107 3.23 -4.68 2.74
C GLY A 107 2.15 -5.14 1.77
N LEU A 108 1.33 -6.09 2.21
CA LEU A 108 0.17 -6.58 1.48
C LEU A 108 -1.00 -6.69 2.46
N GLN A 109 -2.19 -6.30 2.04
CA GLN A 109 -3.41 -6.44 2.81
C GLN A 109 -4.35 -7.41 2.09
N MET A 110 -4.92 -8.37 2.84
CA MET A 110 -6.05 -9.18 2.42
C MET A 110 -7.26 -8.80 3.28
N GLN A 111 -8.38 -8.49 2.64
CA GLN A 111 -9.63 -8.10 3.31
C GLN A 111 -10.78 -8.96 2.80
N ALA A 112 -11.49 -9.61 3.71
CA ALA A 112 -12.76 -10.28 3.43
C ALA A 112 -13.92 -9.29 3.49
N PHE A 113 -14.85 -9.39 2.54
CA PHE A 113 -16.07 -8.58 2.51
C PHE A 113 -17.17 -9.25 1.65
N TYR A 114 -18.39 -8.72 1.75
CA TYR A 114 -19.54 -9.14 0.95
C TYR A 114 -20.53 -7.97 0.80
N ASP A 115 -21.52 -8.11 -0.09
CA ASP A 115 -22.57 -7.11 -0.26
C ASP A 115 -23.59 -7.17 0.90
N THR A 116 -23.45 -6.27 1.86
CA THR A 116 -24.36 -6.16 3.02
C THR A 116 -25.71 -5.52 2.68
N ALA A 117 -25.88 -4.97 1.47
CA ALA A 117 -27.18 -4.47 1.00
C ALA A 117 -28.12 -5.60 0.56
N ARG A 118 -27.62 -6.85 0.51
CA ARG A 118 -28.40 -8.05 0.18
C ARG A 118 -28.45 -9.01 1.37
N PRO A 119 -29.49 -9.86 1.46
CA PRO A 119 -29.52 -10.90 2.48
C PRO A 119 -28.26 -11.78 2.43
N ALA A 120 -27.61 -11.91 3.59
CA ALA A 120 -26.50 -12.84 3.74
C ALA A 120 -27.02 -14.27 3.87
N GLY A 121 -26.39 -15.19 3.14
CA GLY A 121 -26.62 -16.62 3.19
C GLY A 121 -25.35 -17.37 2.83
N PRO A 122 -25.30 -18.69 3.07
CA PRO A 122 -24.11 -19.50 2.81
C PRO A 122 -23.64 -19.43 1.34
N GLU A 123 -24.60 -19.30 0.41
CA GLU A 123 -24.37 -19.20 -1.04
C GLU A 123 -24.17 -17.75 -1.53
N SER A 124 -24.33 -16.75 -0.65
CA SER A 124 -24.04 -15.36 -1.03
C SER A 124 -22.58 -15.24 -1.44
N THR A 125 -22.26 -14.34 -2.37
CA THR A 125 -20.87 -14.14 -2.79
C THR A 125 -20.08 -13.40 -1.71
N GLY A 126 -19.04 -14.06 -1.20
CA GLY A 126 -17.97 -13.43 -0.44
C GLY A 126 -16.80 -13.09 -1.36
N TYR A 127 -16.03 -12.08 -0.99
CA TYR A 127 -14.85 -11.63 -1.70
C TYR A 127 -13.65 -11.57 -0.77
N LEU A 128 -12.47 -11.89 -1.31
CA LEU A 128 -11.18 -11.54 -0.74
C LEU A 128 -10.52 -10.52 -1.66
N GLY A 129 -10.29 -9.31 -1.16
CA GLY A 129 -9.55 -8.26 -1.85
C GLY A 129 -8.12 -8.18 -1.35
N PHE A 130 -7.18 -8.07 -2.29
CA PHE A 130 -5.75 -7.97 -2.05
C PHE A 130 -5.22 -6.64 -2.58
N GLY A 131 -4.56 -5.88 -1.72
CA GLY A 131 -4.01 -4.58 -2.05
C GLY A 131 -2.62 -4.39 -1.45
N PRO A 132 -1.63 -3.86 -2.21
CA PRO A 132 -0.34 -3.51 -1.66
C PRO A 132 -0.49 -2.35 -0.67
N ILE A 133 0.26 -2.40 0.43
CA ILE A 133 0.37 -1.28 1.36
C ILE A 133 1.57 -0.44 0.91
N PRO A 134 1.38 0.84 0.56
CA PRO A 134 2.46 1.66 0.05
C PRO A 134 3.49 2.01 1.12
N GLY A 135 4.77 2.10 0.71
CA GLY A 135 5.89 2.50 1.57
C GLY A 135 6.68 1.31 2.14
N ASP A 136 7.65 1.63 3.00
CA ASP A 136 8.38 0.63 3.78
C ASP A 136 7.64 0.36 5.10
N VAL A 137 6.91 -0.76 5.16
CA VAL A 137 6.10 -1.11 6.34
C VAL A 137 6.92 -1.54 7.55
N CYS A 138 8.24 -1.74 7.39
CA CYS A 138 9.15 -2.01 8.49
C CYS A 138 9.82 -0.75 9.04
N ALA A 139 9.72 0.39 8.34
CA ALA A 139 10.13 1.66 8.90
C ALA A 139 9.13 2.08 10.00
N GLY A 140 9.62 2.39 11.20
CA GLY A 140 8.78 3.01 12.22
C GLY A 140 8.16 4.31 11.70
N PRO A 141 7.11 4.86 12.36
CA PRO A 141 6.52 6.14 11.96
C PRO A 141 7.63 7.18 11.77
N ALA A 142 7.68 7.81 10.60
CA ALA A 142 8.62 8.89 10.35
C ALA A 142 8.45 9.93 11.48
N ALA A 143 9.53 10.20 12.21
CA ALA A 143 9.50 11.16 13.29
C ALA A 143 8.97 12.50 12.75
N ALA A 144 7.92 13.02 13.37
CA ALA A 144 7.35 14.31 12.98
C ALA A 144 8.45 15.39 13.02
N PRO A 145 8.52 16.31 12.04
CA PRO A 145 9.49 17.39 12.05
C PRO A 145 9.37 18.18 13.36
N ALA A 146 10.51 18.42 14.03
CA ALA A 146 10.52 19.27 15.21
C ALA A 146 10.02 20.69 14.85
N PRO A 147 9.20 21.33 15.71
CA PRO A 147 8.72 22.67 15.44
C PRO A 147 9.90 23.64 15.34
N THR A 148 9.95 24.40 14.24
CA THR A 148 10.93 25.48 14.05
C THR A 148 10.74 26.53 15.14
N PRO A 149 11.79 26.92 15.90
CA PRO A 149 11.69 28.00 16.86
C PRO A 149 11.26 29.31 16.18
N ALA A 150 10.29 30.00 16.76
CA ALA A 150 9.88 31.32 16.28
C ALA A 150 11.06 32.32 16.41
N PRO A 151 11.28 33.21 15.42
CA PRO A 151 12.33 34.21 15.51
C PRO A 151 12.06 35.17 16.68
N ALA A 152 13.09 35.42 17.48
CA ALA A 152 13.06 36.42 18.54
C ALA A 152 12.93 37.83 17.94
N GLN A 153 12.03 38.64 18.49
CA GLN A 153 11.88 40.07 18.18
C GLN A 153 12.85 40.89 19.04
#